data_AF-X0ZF13-F1
#
_entry.id   AF-X0ZF13-F1
#
_cell.length_a   1.000
_cell.length_b   1.000
_cell.length_c   1.000
_cell.angle_alpha   90.00
_cell.angle_beta   90.00
_cell.angle_gamma   90.00
#
_symmetry.space_group_name_H-M   'P 1'
#
loop_
_entity.id
_entity.type
_entity.pdbx_description
1 polymer ?
#
loop_
_entity_poly.entity_id
_entity_poly.type
_entity_poly.pdbx_seq_one_letter_code
_entity_poly.pdbx_strand_id
1 'polypeptide(L)'
;MNRKNLRKEIKKNLIIIPAYNEEKSINKVLNEIQRIVTFCDIVIINDGSTDNTGKIVNKCGLELISHPFNLGYGAAIYTGFLYADSKNYDAVILMDADGQHSAKDIIRFIKKMEEEDIDLIIGSRYLEKPNYKTTIFRLIGHKFFSFITSLILKKKITDPISGFKMLNRKAYTYFIKSDFSQSEYFDSDI
;
A
#
# COMPACT_ATOMS: atom_id res chain seq x y z
N MET A 1 -14.60 1.51 39.16
CA MET A 1 -13.32 1.03 38.58
C MET A 1 -13.60 0.42 37.21
N ASN A 2 -13.06 1.03 36.16
CA ASN A 2 -13.44 0.82 34.76
C ASN A 2 -12.70 -0.40 34.16
N ARG A 3 -13.43 -1.43 33.74
CA ARG A 3 -12.90 -2.66 33.09
C ARG A 3 -12.44 -2.44 31.63
N LYS A 4 -12.03 -1.22 31.25
CA LYS A 4 -11.59 -0.88 29.88
C LYS A 4 -10.10 -1.15 29.59
N ASN A 5 -9.35 -1.70 30.54
CA ASN A 5 -7.90 -1.94 30.42
C ASN A 5 -7.49 -3.41 30.22
N LEU A 6 -8.36 -4.26 29.66
CA LEU A 6 -8.05 -5.68 29.48
C LEU A 6 -7.94 -6.02 27.99
N ARG A 7 -6.68 -6.04 27.51
CA ARG A 7 -6.17 -6.42 26.18
C ARG A 7 -6.49 -5.42 25.07
N LYS A 8 -5.51 -4.58 24.72
CA LYS A 8 -5.43 -4.02 23.36
C LYS A 8 -5.37 -5.26 22.45
N GLU A 9 -6.45 -5.58 21.74
CA GLU A 9 -6.44 -6.67 20.77
C GLU A 9 -5.25 -6.47 19.84
N ILE A 10 -4.49 -7.54 19.59
CA ILE A 10 -3.34 -7.48 18.68
C ILE A 10 -3.93 -7.24 17.29
N LYS A 11 -3.87 -5.99 16.81
CA LYS A 11 -4.36 -5.64 15.48
C LYS A 11 -3.57 -6.42 14.43
N LYS A 12 -4.28 -7.14 13.57
CA LYS A 12 -3.69 -7.91 12.49
C LYS A 12 -3.50 -7.00 11.27
N ASN A 13 -2.24 -6.67 10.97
CA ASN A 13 -1.89 -5.80 9.85
C ASN A 13 -1.34 -6.63 8.68
N LEU A 14 -1.73 -6.27 7.45
CA LEU A 14 -1.25 -6.89 6.22
C LEU A 14 -0.51 -5.87 5.36
N ILE A 15 0.67 -6.21 4.88
CA ILE A 15 1.35 -5.45 3.82
C ILE A 15 0.98 -6.09 2.48
N ILE A 16 0.43 -5.29 1.57
CA ILE A 16 0.08 -5.66 0.21
C ILE A 16 1.11 -5.03 -0.72
N ILE A 17 1.79 -5.88 -1.49
CA ILE A 17 2.81 -5.47 -2.45
C ILE A 17 2.37 -5.90 -3.85
N PRO A 18 1.81 -4.99 -4.66
CA PRO A 18 1.61 -5.28 -6.08
C PRO A 18 2.97 -5.36 -6.79
N ALA A 19 3.11 -6.31 -7.70
CA ALA A 19 4.35 -6.52 -8.45
C ALA A 19 4.06 -6.94 -9.90
N TYR A 20 4.76 -6.28 -10.84
CA TYR A 20 4.75 -6.64 -12.25
C TYR A 20 6.14 -6.44 -12.84
N ASN A 21 6.83 -7.52 -13.19
CA ASN A 21 8.19 -7.51 -13.75
C ASN A 21 9.24 -6.77 -12.89
N GLU A 22 9.31 -7.13 -11.60
CA GLU A 22 10.13 -6.51 -10.57
C GLU A 22 11.31 -7.40 -10.12
N GLU A 23 11.79 -8.33 -10.97
CA GLU A 23 12.82 -9.31 -10.56
C GLU A 23 14.13 -8.68 -10.02
N LYS A 24 14.43 -7.44 -10.42
CA LYS A 24 15.65 -6.71 -10.04
C LYS A 24 15.57 -6.07 -8.65
N SER A 25 14.38 -5.69 -8.22
CA SER A 25 14.11 -4.86 -7.02
C SER A 25 13.49 -5.69 -5.90
N ILE A 26 12.58 -6.60 -6.24
CA ILE A 26 11.66 -7.23 -5.28
C ILE A 26 12.39 -8.00 -4.17
N ASN A 27 13.45 -8.74 -4.48
CA ASN A 27 14.21 -9.49 -3.47
C ASN A 27 14.77 -8.56 -2.38
N LYS A 28 15.30 -7.39 -2.77
CA LYS A 28 15.86 -6.43 -1.81
C LYS A 28 14.77 -5.86 -0.91
N VAL A 29 13.63 -5.50 -1.48
CA VAL A 29 12.49 -4.94 -0.76
C VAL A 29 11.93 -5.94 0.24
N LEU A 30 11.68 -7.17 -0.19
CA LEU A 30 11.13 -8.22 0.67
C LEU A 30 12.07 -8.54 1.85
N ASN A 31 13.38 -8.65 1.60
CA ASN A 31 14.36 -8.86 2.66
C ASN A 31 14.41 -7.69 3.65
N GLU A 32 14.28 -6.44 3.19
CA GLU A 32 14.22 -5.28 4.08
C GLU A 32 12.97 -5.33 4.97
N ILE A 33 11.81 -5.60 4.39
CA ILE A 33 10.54 -5.67 5.12
C ILE A 33 10.57 -6.83 6.13
N GLN A 34 10.93 -8.05 5.72
CA GLN A 34 10.98 -9.22 6.61
C GLN A 34 11.95 -9.02 7.79
N ARG A 35 13.02 -8.23 7.61
CA ARG A 35 13.97 -7.90 8.68
C ARG A 35 13.44 -6.85 9.66
N ILE A 36 12.67 -5.88 9.19
CA ILE A 36 12.26 -4.71 9.98
C ILE A 36 10.86 -4.87 10.56
N VAL A 37 9.95 -5.49 9.81
CA VAL A 37 8.52 -5.61 10.11
C VAL A 37 8.16 -7.07 10.29
N THR A 38 8.47 -7.61 11.47
CA THR A 38 8.24 -9.02 11.83
C THR A 38 6.84 -9.29 12.40
N PHE A 39 6.01 -8.25 12.53
CA PHE A 39 4.71 -8.27 13.20
C PHE A 39 3.54 -7.98 12.25
N CYS A 40 3.80 -7.91 10.94
CA CYS A 40 2.79 -7.82 9.90
C CYS A 40 2.88 -9.05 8.99
N ASP A 41 1.74 -9.53 8.52
CA ASP A 41 1.72 -10.48 7.42
C ASP A 41 2.03 -9.74 6.11
N ILE A 42 2.54 -10.44 5.11
CA ILE A 42 2.91 -9.86 3.81
C ILE A 42 2.27 -10.71 2.71
N VAL A 43 1.58 -10.06 1.79
CA VAL A 43 1.08 -10.68 0.56
C VAL A 43 1.60 -9.92 -0.66
N ILE A 44 2.09 -10.68 -1.63
CA ILE A 44 2.49 -10.16 -2.93
C ILE A 44 1.38 -10.48 -3.91
N ILE A 45 0.94 -9.47 -4.65
CA ILE A 45 0.01 -9.63 -5.77
C ILE A 45 0.81 -9.49 -7.05
N ASN A 46 1.18 -10.64 -7.64
CA ASN A 46 1.88 -10.71 -8.91
C ASN A 46 0.89 -10.54 -10.06
N ASP A 47 0.92 -9.39 -10.70
CA ASP A 47 -0.02 -9.01 -11.75
C ASP A 47 0.39 -9.57 -13.12
N GLY A 48 0.58 -10.89 -13.20
CA GLY A 48 0.92 -11.59 -14.43
C GLY A 48 2.34 -11.33 -14.95
N SER A 49 3.34 -11.22 -14.06
CA SER A 49 4.75 -11.03 -14.48
C SER A 49 5.24 -12.14 -15.41
N THR A 50 6.01 -11.75 -16.43
CA THR A 50 6.67 -12.66 -17.38
C THR A 50 8.13 -12.97 -17.02
N ASP A 51 8.68 -12.26 -16.04
CA ASP A 51 10.04 -12.42 -15.55
C ASP A 51 10.11 -13.38 -14.32
N ASN A 52 11.21 -13.35 -13.56
CA ASN A 52 11.36 -14.22 -12.39
C ASN A 52 10.71 -13.69 -11.09
N THR A 53 9.92 -12.61 -11.13
CA THR A 53 9.31 -11.98 -9.94
C THR A 53 8.61 -13.01 -9.05
N GLY A 54 7.67 -13.78 -9.59
CA GLY A 54 6.93 -14.78 -8.80
C GLY A 54 7.82 -15.89 -8.23
N LYS A 55 8.85 -16.31 -8.97
CA LYS A 55 9.83 -17.31 -8.48
C LYS A 55 10.67 -16.77 -7.32
N ILE A 56 11.05 -15.50 -7.38
CA ILE A 56 11.81 -14.83 -6.30
C ILE A 56 10.95 -14.75 -5.04
N VAL A 57 9.69 -14.32 -5.16
CA VAL A 57 8.76 -14.21 -4.02
C VAL A 57 8.55 -15.57 -3.36
N ASN A 58 8.30 -16.63 -4.15
CA ASN A 58 8.14 -17.99 -3.62
C ASN A 58 9.38 -18.46 -2.85
N LYS A 59 10.60 -18.11 -3.29
CA LYS A 59 11.84 -18.44 -2.57
C LYS A 59 11.97 -17.69 -1.25
N CYS A 60 11.36 -16.51 -1.10
CA CYS A 60 11.31 -15.77 0.16
C CYS A 60 10.30 -16.36 1.15
N GLY A 61 9.49 -17.36 0.75
CA GLY A 61 8.49 -18.02 1.60
C GLY A 61 7.32 -17.11 1.97
N LEU A 62 6.99 -16.14 1.12
CA LEU A 62 5.90 -15.19 1.33
C LEU A 62 4.64 -15.60 0.56
N GLU A 63 3.49 -15.14 1.03
CA GLU A 63 2.22 -15.36 0.36
C GLU A 63 2.23 -14.66 -1.01
N LEU A 64 1.89 -15.41 -2.06
CA LEU A 64 1.89 -14.95 -3.44
C LEU A 64 0.55 -15.29 -4.10
N ILE A 65 -0.17 -14.26 -4.53
CA ILE A 65 -1.36 -14.38 -5.38
C ILE A 65 -0.96 -13.90 -6.77
N SER A 66 -1.22 -14.71 -7.80
CA SER A 66 -0.87 -14.37 -9.18
C SER A 66 -2.10 -14.23 -10.06
N HIS A 67 -2.18 -13.12 -10.79
CA HIS A 67 -3.13 -12.97 -11.89
C HIS A 67 -2.65 -13.74 -13.13
N PRO A 68 -3.58 -14.25 -13.96
CA PRO A 68 -3.23 -15.01 -15.17
C PRO A 68 -2.54 -14.16 -16.25
N PHE A 69 -2.79 -12.85 -16.25
CA PHE A 69 -2.16 -11.84 -17.08
C PHE A 69 -2.21 -10.49 -16.34
N ASN A 70 -1.56 -9.46 -16.88
CA ASN A 70 -1.56 -8.13 -16.28
C ASN A 70 -2.97 -7.52 -16.35
N LEU A 71 -3.55 -7.22 -15.18
CA LEU A 71 -4.85 -6.57 -15.00
C LEU A 71 -4.72 -5.12 -14.54
N GLY A 72 -3.49 -4.65 -14.32
CA GLY A 72 -3.18 -3.31 -13.85
C GLY A 72 -3.03 -3.23 -12.33
N TYR A 73 -2.33 -2.18 -11.88
CA TYR A 73 -2.06 -1.89 -10.48
C TYR A 73 -3.33 -1.88 -9.62
N GLY A 74 -4.41 -1.30 -10.16
CA GLY A 74 -5.70 -1.22 -9.51
C GLY A 74 -6.30 -2.57 -9.15
N ALA A 75 -6.35 -3.47 -10.14
CA ALA A 75 -6.81 -4.84 -9.95
C ALA A 75 -5.92 -5.58 -8.93
N ALA A 76 -4.60 -5.37 -8.96
CA ALA A 76 -3.69 -5.96 -7.98
C ALA A 76 -3.99 -5.49 -6.54
N ILE A 77 -4.21 -4.19 -6.33
CA ILE A 77 -4.61 -3.65 -5.03
C ILE A 77 -5.97 -4.22 -4.60
N TYR A 78 -6.93 -4.29 -5.51
CA TYR A 78 -8.27 -4.82 -5.23
C TYR A 78 -8.22 -6.29 -4.80
N THR A 79 -7.46 -7.13 -5.51
CA THR A 79 -7.19 -8.52 -5.10
C THR A 79 -6.57 -8.59 -3.71
N GLY A 80 -5.64 -7.69 -3.39
CA GLY A 80 -5.08 -7.56 -2.05
C GLY A 80 -6.12 -7.20 -0.98
N PHE A 81 -7.07 -6.32 -1.28
CA PHE A 81 -8.18 -5.99 -0.38
C PHE A 81 -9.13 -7.17 -0.16
N LEU A 82 -9.49 -7.89 -1.22
CA LEU A 82 -10.32 -9.10 -1.11
C LEU A 82 -9.62 -10.16 -0.24
N TYR A 83 -8.32 -10.36 -0.44
CA TYR A 83 -7.52 -11.23 0.40
C TYR A 83 -7.53 -10.77 1.86
N ALA A 84 -7.34 -9.46 2.10
CA ALA A 84 -7.35 -8.87 3.43
C ALA A 84 -8.68 -9.10 4.17
N ASP A 85 -9.79 -8.88 3.48
CA ASP A 85 -11.14 -9.08 4.00
C ASP A 85 -11.40 -10.57 4.31
N SER A 86 -11.05 -11.46 3.37
CA SER A 86 -11.23 -12.92 3.54
C SER A 86 -10.49 -13.51 4.75
N LYS A 87 -9.42 -12.84 5.20
CA LYS A 87 -8.56 -13.26 6.33
C LYS A 87 -8.77 -12.41 7.58
N ASN A 88 -9.77 -11.52 7.59
CA ASN A 88 -10.10 -10.62 8.68
C ASN A 88 -8.88 -9.81 9.18
N TYR A 89 -8.18 -9.10 8.29
CA TYR A 89 -7.16 -8.14 8.70
C TYR A 89 -7.79 -6.83 9.18
N ASP A 90 -7.21 -6.19 10.20
CA ASP A 90 -7.74 -4.96 10.79
C ASP A 90 -7.27 -3.70 10.05
N ALA A 91 -6.11 -3.79 9.40
CA ALA A 91 -5.60 -2.77 8.52
C ALA A 91 -4.71 -3.35 7.43
N VAL A 92 -4.58 -2.60 6.33
CA VAL A 92 -3.71 -2.91 5.20
C VAL A 92 -2.72 -1.78 4.98
N ILE A 93 -1.50 -2.13 4.60
CA ILE A 93 -0.46 -1.22 4.17
C ILE A 93 -0.16 -1.53 2.71
N LEU A 94 -0.36 -0.55 1.82
CA LEU A 94 0.04 -0.64 0.43
C LEU A 94 1.48 -0.16 0.31
N MET A 95 2.34 -0.91 -0.37
CA MET A 95 3.72 -0.54 -0.61
C MET A 95 4.20 -1.09 -1.96
N ASP A 96 4.86 -0.25 -2.74
CA ASP A 96 5.39 -0.63 -4.06
C ASP A 96 6.65 -1.49 -3.95
N ALA A 97 6.87 -2.36 -4.94
CA ALA A 97 8.01 -3.28 -5.01
C ALA A 97 9.34 -2.64 -5.46
N ASP A 98 9.37 -1.33 -5.75
CA ASP A 98 10.51 -0.62 -6.34
C ASP A 98 11.57 -0.15 -5.32
N GLY A 99 11.25 -0.22 -4.02
CA GLY A 99 12.14 0.15 -2.92
C GLY A 99 12.32 1.65 -2.67
N GLN A 100 11.41 2.50 -3.17
CA GLN A 100 11.43 3.94 -2.87
C GLN A 100 11.02 4.28 -1.43
N HIS A 101 10.27 3.39 -0.78
CA HIS A 101 9.76 3.58 0.59
C HIS A 101 10.55 2.72 1.58
N SER A 102 10.85 3.27 2.76
CA SER A 102 11.56 2.51 3.80
C SER A 102 10.56 1.71 4.62
N ALA A 103 10.89 0.45 4.93
CA ALA A 103 10.07 -0.36 5.82
C ALA A 103 9.92 0.25 7.24
N LYS A 104 10.81 1.16 7.64
CA LYS A 104 10.68 1.92 8.90
C LYS A 104 9.43 2.81 8.94
N ASP A 105 8.99 3.31 7.79
CA ASP A 105 7.81 4.17 7.72
C ASP A 105 6.52 3.40 8.04
N ILE A 106 6.51 2.07 7.82
CA ILE A 106 5.40 1.17 8.19
C ILE A 106 5.17 1.21 9.71
N ILE A 107 6.25 1.16 10.50
CA ILE A 107 6.19 1.24 11.96
C ILE A 107 5.52 2.54 12.39
N ARG A 108 5.88 3.64 11.73
CA ARG A 108 5.31 4.97 12.01
C ARG A 108 3.82 5.04 11.66
N PHE A 109 3.40 4.43 10.56
CA PHE A 109 1.98 4.38 10.18
C PHE A 109 1.16 3.62 11.22
N ILE A 110 1.64 2.44 11.62
CA ILE A 110 0.95 1.58 12.58
C ILE A 110 0.83 2.31 13.92
N LYS A 111 1.92 2.90 14.42
CA LYS A 111 1.89 3.69 15.65
C LYS A 111 0.86 4.83 15.56
N LYS A 112 0.87 5.59 14.47
CA LYS A 112 -0.05 6.72 14.29
C LYS A 112 -1.52 6.28 14.22
N MET A 113 -1.82 5.18 13.52
CA MET A 113 -3.18 4.62 13.42
C MET A 113 -3.65 3.94 14.72
N GLU A 114 -2.73 3.60 15.63
CA GLU A 114 -3.08 3.13 16.97
C GLU A 114 -3.31 4.26 17.97
N GLU A 115 -2.63 5.39 17.80
CA GLU A 115 -2.72 6.56 18.69
C GLU A 115 -3.90 7.47 18.32
N GLU A 116 -4.24 7.53 17.03
CA GLU A 116 -5.26 8.41 16.47
C GLU A 116 -6.37 7.60 15.78
N ASP A 117 -7.62 8.07 15.86
CA ASP A 117 -8.76 7.48 15.15
C ASP A 117 -8.73 7.89 13.66
N ILE A 118 -7.82 7.28 12.89
CA ILE A 118 -7.56 7.58 11.47
C ILE A 118 -8.00 6.43 10.57
N ASP A 119 -8.79 6.76 9.55
CA ASP A 119 -9.23 5.82 8.51
C ASP A 119 -8.18 5.58 7.41
N LEU A 120 -7.39 6.61 7.05
CA LEU A 120 -6.41 6.58 5.96
C LEU A 120 -5.16 7.41 6.30
N ILE A 121 -3.98 6.81 6.14
CA ILE A 121 -2.68 7.47 6.19
C ILE A 121 -2.04 7.38 4.80
N ILE A 122 -1.48 8.49 4.33
CA ILE A 122 -0.75 8.55 3.06
C ILE A 122 0.70 8.92 3.35
N GLY A 123 1.63 8.10 2.88
CA GLY A 123 3.06 8.39 2.93
C GLY A 123 3.45 9.38 1.86
N SER A 124 4.04 10.50 2.24
CA SER A 124 4.56 11.49 1.28
C SER A 124 6.07 11.40 1.21
N ARG A 125 6.60 11.17 0.01
CA ARG A 125 8.05 11.22 -0.28
C ARG A 125 8.64 12.63 -0.10
N TYR A 126 7.77 13.64 -0.08
CA TYR A 126 8.14 15.05 -0.12
C TYR A 126 8.16 15.73 1.26
N LEU A 127 7.57 15.11 2.29
CA LEU A 127 7.52 15.71 3.63
C LEU A 127 8.86 15.65 4.38
N GLU A 128 9.74 14.69 4.06
CA GLU A 128 10.99 14.48 4.80
C GLU A 128 12.27 14.72 4.01
N LYS A 129 12.21 14.77 2.67
CA LYS A 129 13.40 14.95 1.82
C LYS A 129 13.22 16.12 0.84
N PRO A 130 13.73 17.32 1.16
CA PRO A 130 13.76 18.44 0.21
C PRO A 130 14.60 18.16 -1.06
N ASN A 131 15.39 17.07 -1.07
CA ASN A 131 16.26 16.65 -2.17
C ASN A 131 15.77 15.40 -2.92
N TYR A 132 14.47 15.10 -2.96
CA TYR A 132 13.96 14.06 -3.86
C TYR A 132 14.21 14.47 -5.32
N LYS A 133 15.20 13.85 -5.98
CA LYS A 133 15.54 14.14 -7.38
C LYS A 133 14.44 13.58 -8.29
N THR A 134 13.53 14.45 -8.68
CA THR A 134 12.49 14.17 -9.68
C THR A 134 12.55 15.22 -10.77
N THR A 135 12.17 14.85 -12.00
CA THR A 135 12.12 15.79 -13.12
C THR A 135 11.21 16.97 -12.79
N ILE A 136 11.59 18.19 -13.21
CA ILE A 136 10.86 19.44 -12.93
C ILE A 136 9.38 19.33 -13.34
N PHE A 137 9.10 18.69 -14.47
CA PHE A 137 7.73 18.43 -14.93
C PHE A 137 6.91 17.56 -13.97
N ARG A 138 7.51 16.52 -13.39
CA ARG A 138 6.85 15.65 -12.41
C ARG A 138 6.59 16.38 -11.09
N LEU A 139 7.42 17.36 -10.70
CA LEU A 139 7.16 18.24 -9.55
C LEU A 139 6.00 19.19 -9.78
N ILE A 140 5.89 19.77 -10.98
CA ILE A 140 4.82 20.71 -11.32
C ILE A 140 3.47 19.98 -11.32
N GLY A 141 3.40 18.81 -11.99
CA GLY A 141 2.21 17.97 -11.98
C GLY A 141 1.83 17.57 -10.55
N HIS A 142 2.79 17.11 -9.75
CA HIS A 142 2.57 16.73 -8.36
C HIS A 142 2.00 17.88 -7.50
N LYS A 143 2.59 19.07 -7.57
CA LYS A 143 2.09 20.26 -6.85
C LYS A 143 0.70 20.67 -7.30
N PHE A 144 0.42 20.60 -8.59
CA PHE A 144 -0.90 20.91 -9.14
C PHE A 144 -1.98 19.95 -8.64
N PHE A 145 -1.73 18.64 -8.69
CA PHE A 145 -2.64 17.63 -8.15
C PHE A 145 -2.79 17.76 -6.63
N SER A 146 -1.69 17.91 -5.90
CA SER A 146 -1.72 18.14 -4.45
C SER A 146 -2.56 19.37 -4.08
N PHE A 147 -2.46 20.45 -4.84
CA PHE A 147 -3.26 21.67 -4.64
C PHE A 147 -4.76 21.41 -4.88
N ILE A 148 -5.12 20.80 -6.02
CA ILE A 148 -6.52 20.51 -6.36
C ILE A 148 -7.13 19.54 -5.35
N THR A 149 -6.46 18.44 -5.04
CA THR A 149 -6.95 17.44 -4.06
C THR A 149 -7.10 18.06 -2.68
N SER A 150 -6.17 18.92 -2.26
CA SER A 150 -6.27 19.63 -0.98
C SER A 150 -7.44 20.60 -0.92
N LEU A 151 -7.71 21.29 -2.04
CA LEU A 151 -8.82 22.23 -2.17
C LEU A 151 -10.18 21.51 -2.08
N ILE A 152 -10.32 20.39 -2.79
CA ILE A 152 -11.54 19.57 -2.80
C ILE A 152 -11.81 18.96 -1.42
N LEU A 153 -10.78 18.35 -0.81
CA LEU A 153 -10.92 17.65 0.48
C LEU A 153 -10.86 18.58 1.70
N LYS A 154 -10.60 19.89 1.49
CA LYS A 154 -10.36 20.90 2.55
C LYS A 154 -9.35 20.44 3.62
N LYS A 155 -8.41 19.57 3.23
CA LYS A 155 -7.33 19.03 4.07
C LYS A 155 -6.03 19.10 3.30
N LYS A 156 -4.91 19.34 3.99
CA LYS A 156 -3.59 19.40 3.34
C LYS A 156 -3.16 17.99 2.90
N ILE A 157 -3.31 17.69 1.61
CA ILE A 157 -2.86 16.46 0.96
C ILE A 157 -1.58 16.76 0.19
N THR A 158 -0.47 16.18 0.62
CA THR A 158 0.86 16.50 0.06
C THR A 158 1.33 15.51 -1.00
N ASP A 159 0.74 14.32 -1.10
CA ASP A 159 1.10 13.34 -2.13
C ASP A 159 -0.09 12.41 -2.48
N PRO A 160 -1.10 12.88 -3.24
CA PRO A 160 -2.31 12.10 -3.50
C PRO A 160 -2.07 10.84 -4.34
N ILE A 161 -0.94 10.81 -5.08
CA ILE A 161 -0.57 9.74 -6.03
C ILE A 161 0.43 8.75 -5.40
N SER A 162 0.74 8.88 -4.10
CA SER A 162 1.65 7.95 -3.44
C SER A 162 1.04 6.54 -3.40
N GLY A 163 1.76 5.52 -3.87
CA GLY A 163 1.40 4.11 -3.69
C GLY A 163 1.51 3.65 -2.24
N PHE A 164 2.20 4.41 -1.39
CA PHE A 164 2.43 4.06 0.01
C PHE A 164 1.34 4.61 0.94
N LYS A 165 0.42 3.74 1.36
CA LYS A 165 -0.77 4.10 2.15
C LYS A 165 -1.04 3.08 3.24
N MET A 166 -1.69 3.48 4.33
CA MET A 166 -2.29 2.56 5.31
C MET A 166 -3.77 2.85 5.46
N LEU A 167 -4.60 1.81 5.39
CA LEU A 167 -6.05 1.89 5.50
C LEU A 167 -6.53 0.95 6.60
N ASN A 168 -7.44 1.41 7.46
CA ASN A 168 -8.11 0.51 8.40
C ASN A 168 -9.19 -0.34 7.69
N ARG A 169 -9.77 -1.31 8.40
CA ARG A 169 -10.84 -2.18 7.87
C ARG A 169 -12.00 -1.42 7.26
N LYS A 170 -12.49 -0.39 7.93
CA LYS A 170 -13.60 0.42 7.43
C LYS A 170 -13.25 1.05 6.08
N ALA A 171 -12.04 1.58 5.94
CA ALA A 171 -11.58 2.24 4.72
C ALA A 171 -11.37 1.26 3.56
N TYR A 172 -10.62 0.15 3.75
CA TYR A 172 -10.38 -0.77 2.63
C TYR A 172 -11.66 -1.52 2.22
N THR A 173 -12.54 -1.89 3.15
CA THR A 173 -13.82 -2.54 2.81
C THR A 173 -14.79 -1.61 2.11
N TYR A 174 -14.69 -0.30 2.32
CA TYR A 174 -15.43 0.67 1.53
C TYR A 174 -15.06 0.57 0.04
N PHE A 175 -13.77 0.40 -0.30
CA PHE A 175 -13.32 0.21 -1.69
C PHE A 175 -13.78 -1.14 -2.28
N ILE A 176 -13.98 -2.17 -1.43
CA ILE A 176 -14.56 -3.45 -1.89
C ILE A 176 -16.04 -3.29 -2.24
N LYS A 177 -16.79 -2.56 -1.42
CA LYS A 177 -18.26 -2.44 -1.52
C LYS A 177 -18.75 -1.36 -2.47
N SER A 178 -17.94 -0.35 -2.72
CA SER A 178 -18.26 0.67 -3.72
C SER A 178 -17.94 0.13 -5.10
N ASP A 179 -18.78 0.41 -6.10
CA ASP A 179 -18.59 0.03 -7.52
C ASP A 179 -17.31 0.62 -8.17
N PHE A 180 -16.46 1.27 -7.37
CA PHE A 180 -15.13 1.77 -7.69
C PHE A 180 -14.23 0.70 -8.36
N SER A 181 -14.53 -0.59 -8.16
CA SER A 181 -13.75 -1.72 -8.69
C SER A 181 -13.99 -2.04 -10.17
N GLN A 182 -15.15 -1.68 -10.75
CA GLN A 182 -15.50 -2.15 -12.09
C GLN A 182 -15.29 -1.12 -13.21
N SER A 183 -15.40 0.18 -12.94
CA SER A 183 -15.38 1.20 -14.02
C SER A 183 -14.08 1.99 -14.15
N GLU A 184 -13.39 2.36 -13.07
CA GLU A 184 -12.21 3.26 -13.17
C GLU A 184 -10.87 2.53 -13.30
N TYR A 185 -10.77 1.27 -12.90
CA TYR A 185 -9.51 0.52 -12.95
C TYR A 185 -9.25 -0.20 -14.28
N PHE A 186 -10.28 -0.41 -15.10
CA PHE A 186 -10.17 -0.99 -16.43
C PHE A 186 -10.00 0.04 -17.55
N ASP A 187 -10.17 1.34 -17.25
CA ASP A 187 -10.26 2.42 -18.24
C ASP A 187 -9.03 3.37 -18.24
N SER A 188 -7.82 2.84 -18.04
CA SER A 188 -6.61 3.57 -18.43
C SER A 188 -6.05 3.02 -19.75
N ASP A 189 -6.54 3.63 -20.84
CA ASP A 189 -6.04 3.62 -22.21
C ASP A 189 -6.22 2.30 -23.02
N ILE A 190 -7.27 2.28 -23.87
CA ILE A 190 -7.21 1.66 -25.22
C ILE A 190 -6.69 2.70 -26.20
#